data_AF-A0A1E4SQA2-F1
#
_entry.id   AF-A0A1E4SQA2-F1
#
_cell.length_a   1.000
_cell.length_b   1.000
_cell.length_c   1.000
_cell.angle_alpha   90.00
_cell.angle_beta   90.00
_cell.angle_gamma   90.00
#
_symmetry.space_group_name_H-M   'P 1'
#
loop_
_entity.id
_entity.type
_entity.pdbx_description
1 polymer ?
#
loop_
_entity_poly.entity_id
_entity_poly.type
_entity_poly.pdbx_seq_one_letter_code
_entity_poly.pdbx_strand_id
1 'polypeptide(L)'
;MDLSYWRLASAVFSGTWYVVILVVAYNGFVEIVVRYRRRPVDQPAAIEPVTIIRPIKGIDPELVTCLESSFQQNYPKDSLQILLCVDSPHDPSMPLLQRLLAKYPHVDASILTSTGFDPVLNVSEDHYGPNPKVNNLAKGFLAAKHDILWIMDSNVWASPNILNNSVRALNGNYNNGRKLSDAVLARKVRLVHHVPLALSINPADDAASDSEYVLSPVPSQDSGLSSSSSRGTLATGVVAQRASASPPPALVRRRSLRKLGAQLDEMFLFTSHCKFYISLNNLAIAPCVNGKSNIYRKSDLDYSVRSIASPENKLEFFNTPGVKRDAAYYSSLPGLGHAIKFFARYIGEDNMIGIALWENVGAKTGLTGDVVIQPLSGVDNGVADYMARRVRWLRVRKYMVLMATLVEPTTESIICGVFGTYAVSTLLMNCWFYWPFFAMHMLVWMATDYVQYHTLVRNITQPAQGVPQWLRRIPPVERPFWGWLRIWAMREVLALPIWVTAMMGHEIDWRGKPFKIKQDLTAEEL
;
A
#
# COMPACT_ATOMS: atom_id res chain seq x y z
N MET A 1 -12.43 8.44 49.38
CA MET A 1 -11.04 7.94 49.26
C MET A 1 -10.32 8.88 48.32
N ASP A 2 -9.31 9.58 48.81
CA ASP A 2 -8.49 10.47 48.00
C ASP A 2 -7.71 9.64 46.97
N LEU A 3 -7.75 10.06 45.71
CA LEU A 3 -7.00 9.42 44.64
C LEU A 3 -5.50 9.58 44.92
N SER A 4 -4.71 8.51 44.79
CA SER A 4 -3.26 8.65 44.84
C SER A 4 -2.77 9.56 43.71
N TYR A 5 -1.71 10.33 43.96
CA TYR A 5 -1.12 11.23 42.97
C TYR A 5 -0.80 10.50 41.65
N TRP A 6 -0.25 9.28 41.72
CA TRP A 6 0.05 8.45 40.56
C TRP A 6 -1.19 8.03 39.77
N ARG A 7 -2.28 7.70 40.46
CA ARG A 7 -3.55 7.34 39.80
C ARG A 7 -4.15 8.55 39.10
N LEU A 8 -4.11 9.72 39.73
CA LEU A 8 -4.56 10.97 39.12
C LEU A 8 -3.71 11.33 37.88
N ALA A 9 -2.38 11.33 38.02
CA ALA A 9 -1.46 11.69 36.93
C ALA A 9 -1.59 10.74 35.72
N SER A 10 -1.65 9.43 35.96
CA SER A 10 -1.85 8.44 34.87
C SER A 10 -3.21 8.55 34.21
N ALA A 11 -4.27 8.89 34.95
CA ALA A 11 -5.60 9.12 34.39
C ALA A 11 -5.64 10.41 33.53
N VAL A 12 -5.01 11.49 33.96
CA VAL A 12 -4.87 12.73 33.17
C VAL A 12 -4.08 12.48 31.88
N PHE A 13 -2.97 11.74 31.97
CA PHE A 13 -2.20 11.34 30.78
C PHE A 13 -3.04 10.50 29.82
N SER A 14 -3.72 9.47 30.33
CA SER A 14 -4.56 8.58 29.52
C SER A 14 -5.71 9.32 28.86
N GLY A 15 -6.33 10.28 29.57
CA GLY A 15 -7.41 11.12 29.06
C GLY A 15 -6.94 12.07 27.97
N THR A 16 -5.80 12.74 28.17
CA THR A 16 -5.19 13.61 27.16
C THR A 16 -4.83 12.81 25.91
N TRP A 17 -4.18 11.65 26.08
CA TRP A 17 -3.80 10.78 24.96
C TRP A 17 -5.03 10.27 24.20
N TYR A 18 -6.06 9.83 24.92
CA TYR A 18 -7.34 9.41 24.34
C TYR A 18 -7.94 10.51 23.46
N VAL A 19 -8.00 11.75 23.95
CA VAL A 19 -8.50 12.90 23.18
C VAL A 19 -7.65 13.13 21.92
N VAL A 20 -6.33 13.08 22.02
CA VAL A 20 -5.44 13.21 20.85
C VAL A 20 -5.76 12.16 19.79
N ILE A 21 -5.87 10.88 20.18
CA ILE A 21 -6.20 9.81 19.25
C ILE A 21 -7.58 10.01 18.63
N LEU A 22 -8.59 10.40 19.41
CA LEU A 22 -9.92 10.70 18.87
C LEU A 22 -9.89 11.84 17.85
N VAL A 23 -9.15 12.92 18.12
CA VAL A 23 -9.03 14.05 17.20
C VAL A 23 -8.42 13.60 15.87
N VAL A 24 -7.34 12.82 15.89
CA VAL A 24 -6.71 12.30 14.67
C VAL A 24 -7.65 11.32 13.95
N ALA A 25 -8.24 10.37 14.67
CA ALA A 25 -9.14 9.38 14.11
C ALA A 25 -10.36 10.04 13.43
N TYR A 26 -11.02 10.98 14.13
CA TYR A 26 -12.22 11.63 13.60
C TYR A 26 -11.91 12.70 12.56
N ASN A 27 -10.72 13.32 12.57
CA ASN A 27 -10.27 14.14 11.45
C ASN A 27 -10.17 13.31 10.15
N GLY A 28 -9.58 12.12 10.23
CA GLY A 28 -9.51 11.19 9.10
C GLY A 28 -10.89 10.71 8.64
N PHE A 29 -11.74 10.31 9.58
CA PHE A 29 -13.12 9.92 9.31
C PHE A 29 -13.92 11.03 8.60
N VAL A 30 -13.86 12.26 9.11
CA VAL A 30 -14.53 13.42 8.51
C VAL A 30 -14.02 13.67 7.09
N GLU A 31 -12.71 13.60 6.87
CA GLU A 31 -12.15 13.76 5.52
C GLU A 31 -12.66 12.67 4.56
N ILE A 32 -12.74 11.41 5.00
CA ILE A 32 -13.27 10.30 4.19
C ILE A 32 -14.73 10.58 3.80
N VAL A 33 -15.60 10.90 4.76
CA VAL A 33 -17.03 11.09 4.47
C VAL A 33 -17.32 12.34 3.64
N VAL A 34 -16.45 13.36 3.69
CA VAL A 34 -16.60 14.61 2.92
C VAL A 34 -15.97 14.48 1.53
N ARG A 35 -14.74 13.99 1.42
CA ARG A 35 -13.94 14.04 0.18
C ARG A 35 -13.99 12.76 -0.64
N TYR A 36 -14.13 11.61 0.01
CA TYR A 36 -14.13 10.31 -0.66
C TYR A 36 -15.55 9.78 -0.92
N ARG A 37 -16.60 10.56 -0.66
CA ARG A 37 -17.98 10.17 -0.98
C ARG A 37 -18.25 10.03 -2.49
N ARG A 38 -17.51 10.78 -3.31
CA ARG A 38 -17.56 10.74 -4.77
C ARG A 38 -16.15 10.76 -5.34
N ARG A 39 -15.96 10.10 -6.48
CA ARG A 39 -14.70 10.21 -7.21
C ARG A 39 -14.49 11.67 -7.63
N PRO A 40 -13.28 12.22 -7.49
CA PRO A 40 -12.96 13.54 -8.03
C PRO A 40 -13.30 13.60 -9.52
N VAL A 41 -14.06 14.63 -9.90
CA VAL A 41 -14.47 14.85 -11.29
C VAL A 41 -13.26 15.33 -12.08
N ASP A 42 -13.19 14.92 -13.34
CA ASP A 42 -12.21 15.40 -14.30
C ASP A 42 -12.26 16.93 -14.39
N GLN A 43 -11.11 17.57 -14.19
CA GLN A 43 -10.95 19.01 -14.36
C GLN A 43 -9.73 19.27 -15.25
N PRO A 44 -9.84 20.17 -16.23
CA PRO A 44 -8.74 20.47 -17.13
C PRO A 44 -7.53 20.96 -16.32
N ALA A 45 -6.41 20.26 -16.47
CA ALA A 45 -5.12 20.65 -15.91
C ALA A 45 -4.16 21.02 -17.05
N ALA A 46 -3.11 21.77 -16.74
CA ALA A 46 -1.98 21.90 -17.66
C ALA A 46 -1.40 20.49 -17.90
N ILE A 47 -1.43 20.06 -19.16
CA ILE A 47 -1.06 18.70 -19.57
C ILE A 47 0.47 18.67 -19.67
N GLU A 48 1.12 18.20 -18.61
CA GLU A 48 2.55 17.92 -18.60
C GLU A 48 2.76 16.44 -18.93
N PRO A 49 3.63 16.05 -19.88
CA PRO A 49 3.81 14.65 -20.24
C PRO A 49 4.21 13.76 -19.06
N VAL A 50 3.71 12.53 -19.01
CA VAL A 50 3.92 11.59 -17.89
C VAL A 50 4.39 10.23 -18.38
N THR A 51 5.36 9.65 -17.67
CA THR A 51 5.73 8.23 -17.83
C THR A 51 5.16 7.39 -16.69
N ILE A 52 4.31 6.42 -17.00
CA ILE A 52 3.87 5.39 -16.06
C ILE A 52 4.89 4.27 -16.07
N ILE A 53 5.40 3.87 -14.90
CA ILE A 53 6.34 2.77 -14.75
C ILE A 53 5.71 1.70 -13.85
N ARG A 54 5.60 0.48 -14.35
CA ARG A 54 5.07 -0.66 -13.61
C ARG A 54 6.10 -1.78 -13.49
N PRO A 55 6.63 -2.07 -12.29
CA PRO A 55 7.45 -3.25 -12.07
C PRO A 55 6.55 -4.48 -11.98
N ILE A 56 6.88 -5.52 -12.74
CA ILE A 56 6.10 -6.75 -12.87
C ILE A 56 6.98 -7.95 -12.52
N LYS A 57 6.41 -8.91 -11.80
CA LYS A 57 7.00 -10.22 -11.54
C LYS A 57 5.89 -11.25 -11.33
N GLY A 58 5.82 -12.24 -12.19
CA GLY A 58 4.80 -13.28 -12.11
C GLY A 58 3.39 -12.79 -12.48
N ILE A 59 2.39 -13.61 -12.16
CA ILE A 59 0.98 -13.33 -12.44
C ILE A 59 0.25 -13.09 -11.11
N ASP A 60 -0.29 -11.87 -10.98
CA ASP A 60 -1.15 -11.47 -9.86
C ASP A 60 -2.64 -11.67 -10.21
N PRO A 61 -3.54 -11.74 -9.21
CA PRO A 61 -4.98 -11.72 -9.46
C PRO A 61 -5.37 -10.48 -10.29
N GLU A 62 -6.14 -10.69 -11.36
CA GLU A 62 -6.62 -9.61 -12.25
C GLU A 62 -5.52 -8.76 -12.88
N LEU A 63 -4.29 -9.31 -13.03
CA LEU A 63 -3.12 -8.60 -13.52
C LEU A 63 -3.40 -7.84 -14.82
N VAL A 64 -4.03 -8.48 -15.81
CA VAL A 64 -4.32 -7.82 -17.10
C VAL A 64 -5.16 -6.56 -16.91
N THR A 65 -6.22 -6.62 -16.10
CA THR A 65 -7.10 -5.46 -15.89
C THR A 65 -6.41 -4.36 -15.08
N CYS A 66 -5.55 -4.73 -14.10
CA CYS A 66 -4.74 -3.79 -13.35
C CYS A 66 -3.76 -3.06 -14.28
N LEU A 67 -3.02 -3.77 -15.13
CA LEU A 67 -2.09 -3.17 -16.08
C LEU A 67 -2.82 -2.32 -17.13
N GLU A 68 -3.92 -2.83 -17.68
CA GLU A 68 -4.76 -2.17 -18.67
C GLU A 68 -5.29 -0.81 -18.18
N SER A 69 -5.49 -0.64 -16.87
CA SER A 69 -5.91 0.65 -16.30
C SER A 69 -4.94 1.80 -16.61
N SER A 70 -3.66 1.51 -16.90
CA SER A 70 -2.67 2.50 -17.34
C SER A 70 -2.95 3.01 -18.76
N PHE A 71 -3.40 2.12 -19.64
CA PHE A 71 -3.74 2.43 -21.03
C PHE A 71 -5.07 3.19 -21.12
N GLN A 72 -5.97 2.96 -20.16
CA GLN A 72 -7.30 3.54 -20.09
C GLN A 72 -7.37 4.89 -19.36
N GLN A 73 -6.24 5.49 -18.99
CA GLN A 73 -6.25 6.83 -18.41
C GLN A 73 -6.79 7.86 -19.42
N ASN A 74 -7.63 8.77 -18.92
CA ASN A 74 -8.14 9.94 -19.61
C ASN A 74 -7.05 11.02 -19.65
N TYR A 75 -6.00 10.71 -20.41
CA TYR A 75 -4.84 11.56 -20.61
C TYR A 75 -4.45 11.51 -22.10
N PRO A 76 -3.95 12.61 -22.69
CA PRO A 76 -3.54 12.62 -24.09
C PRO A 76 -2.47 11.56 -24.35
N LYS A 77 -2.68 10.73 -25.39
CA LYS A 77 -1.84 9.57 -25.68
C LYS A 77 -0.45 9.95 -26.19
N ASP A 78 -0.34 11.12 -26.81
CA ASP A 78 0.91 11.75 -27.24
C ASP A 78 1.75 12.31 -26.07
N SER A 79 1.11 12.52 -24.92
CA SER A 79 1.74 13.00 -23.67
C SER A 79 1.88 11.89 -22.62
N LEU A 80 1.72 10.62 -23.02
CA LEU A 80 1.70 9.47 -22.12
C LEU A 80 2.66 8.38 -22.62
N GLN A 81 3.63 8.02 -21.79
CA GLN A 81 4.47 6.84 -21.97
C GLN A 81 4.14 5.78 -20.91
N ILE A 82 4.15 4.50 -21.27
CA ILE A 82 3.96 3.36 -20.35
C ILE A 82 5.14 2.40 -20.46
N LEU A 83 5.84 2.16 -19.34
CA LEU A 83 6.97 1.25 -19.25
C LEU A 83 6.60 0.08 -18.34
N LEU A 84 6.55 -1.12 -18.92
CA LEU A 84 6.28 -2.38 -18.23
C LEU A 84 7.63 -3.06 -17.94
N CYS A 85 8.16 -2.90 -16.74
CA CYS A 85 9.46 -3.41 -16.36
C CYS A 85 9.35 -4.85 -15.87
N VAL A 86 10.07 -5.76 -16.51
CA VAL A 86 10.16 -7.17 -16.14
C VAL A 86 11.64 -7.50 -15.91
N ASP A 87 11.93 -8.32 -14.92
CA ASP A 87 13.32 -8.72 -14.69
C ASP A 87 13.76 -9.79 -15.69
N SER A 88 13.03 -10.91 -15.73
CA SER A 88 13.29 -12.04 -16.63
C SER A 88 12.50 -11.92 -17.94
N PRO A 89 13.13 -12.11 -19.11
CA PRO A 89 12.42 -12.22 -20.39
C PRO A 89 11.55 -13.49 -20.49
N HIS A 90 11.70 -14.44 -19.56
CA HIS A 90 10.90 -15.67 -19.48
C HIS A 90 9.84 -15.61 -18.37
N ASP A 91 9.57 -14.41 -17.81
CA ASP A 91 8.53 -14.25 -16.80
C ASP A 91 7.15 -14.70 -17.36
N PRO A 92 6.33 -15.43 -16.58
CA PRO A 92 5.06 -15.95 -17.06
C PRO A 92 4.06 -14.85 -17.46
N SER A 93 4.26 -13.60 -17.05
CA SER A 93 3.44 -12.47 -17.49
C SER A 93 3.69 -12.04 -18.95
N MET A 94 4.84 -12.39 -19.54
CA MET A 94 5.27 -11.89 -20.86
C MET A 94 4.22 -12.03 -21.98
N PRO A 95 3.55 -13.19 -22.16
CA PRO A 95 2.49 -13.32 -23.17
C PRO A 95 1.31 -12.38 -22.94
N LEU A 96 0.95 -12.10 -21.67
CA LEU A 96 -0.11 -11.17 -21.32
C LEU A 96 0.28 -9.74 -21.67
N LEU A 97 1.53 -9.35 -21.38
CA LEU A 97 2.05 -8.02 -21.71
C LEU A 97 2.08 -7.78 -23.23
N GLN A 98 2.54 -8.75 -24.01
CA GLN A 98 2.57 -8.66 -25.47
C GLN A 98 1.16 -8.50 -26.06
N ARG A 99 0.18 -9.25 -25.55
CA ARG A 99 -1.24 -9.08 -25.95
C ARG A 99 -1.78 -7.70 -25.59
N LEU A 100 -1.41 -7.17 -24.42
CA LEU A 100 -1.84 -5.85 -23.98
C LEU A 100 -1.27 -4.74 -24.86
N LEU A 101 0.01 -4.81 -25.23
CA LEU A 101 0.63 -3.89 -26.19
C LEU A 101 -0.07 -3.94 -27.56
N ALA A 102 -0.34 -5.16 -28.06
CA ALA A 102 -1.05 -5.34 -29.34
C ALA A 102 -2.50 -4.79 -29.31
N LYS A 103 -3.15 -4.79 -28.14
CA LYS A 103 -4.49 -4.22 -27.93
C LYS A 103 -4.51 -2.69 -28.01
N TYR A 104 -3.39 -2.02 -27.69
CA TYR A 104 -3.30 -0.56 -27.63
C TYR A 104 -2.12 -0.02 -28.47
N PRO A 105 -2.11 -0.23 -29.81
CA PRO A 105 -0.98 0.13 -30.66
C PRO A 105 -0.74 1.65 -30.77
N HIS A 106 -1.71 2.47 -30.39
CA HIS A 106 -1.65 3.94 -30.44
C HIS A 106 -1.10 4.58 -29.16
N VAL A 107 -0.76 3.78 -28.15
CA VAL A 107 -0.17 4.26 -26.88
C VAL A 107 1.32 3.96 -26.91
N ASP A 108 2.16 4.93 -26.54
CA ASP A 108 3.61 4.74 -26.41
C ASP A 108 3.92 3.83 -25.22
N ALA A 109 3.91 2.52 -25.47
CA ALA A 109 4.09 1.49 -24.46
C ALA A 109 5.17 0.48 -24.85
N SER A 110 6.05 0.13 -23.92
CA SER A 110 7.10 -0.87 -24.13
C SER A 110 7.30 -1.79 -22.93
N ILE A 111 7.79 -2.98 -23.21
CA ILE A 111 8.24 -3.95 -22.21
C ILE A 111 9.75 -3.82 -22.09
N LEU A 112 10.24 -3.60 -20.86
CA LEU A 112 11.66 -3.49 -20.58
C LEU A 112 12.11 -4.72 -19.79
N THR A 113 12.98 -5.54 -20.38
CA THR A 113 13.63 -6.67 -19.71
C THR A 113 15.05 -6.31 -19.28
N SER A 114 15.65 -7.09 -18.38
CA SER A 114 17.09 -6.94 -18.08
C SER A 114 17.93 -7.24 -19.33
N THR A 115 18.94 -6.40 -19.60
CA THR A 115 19.87 -6.57 -20.74
C THR A 115 20.89 -7.69 -20.53
N GLY A 116 21.16 -8.05 -19.28
CA GLY A 116 22.14 -9.07 -18.88
C GLY A 116 21.50 -10.16 -18.02
N PHE A 117 20.37 -10.70 -18.45
CA PHE A 117 19.70 -11.78 -17.72
C PHE A 117 20.39 -13.13 -17.98
N ASP A 118 20.91 -13.76 -16.92
CA ASP A 118 21.44 -15.13 -16.96
C ASP A 118 20.31 -16.14 -16.77
N PRO A 119 19.93 -16.92 -17.81
CA PRO A 119 18.84 -17.88 -17.74
C PRO A 119 19.18 -19.13 -16.91
N VAL A 120 20.46 -19.43 -16.68
CA VAL A 120 20.91 -20.59 -15.89
C VAL A 120 20.83 -20.26 -14.41
N LEU A 121 21.33 -19.09 -14.02
CA LEU A 121 21.30 -18.65 -12.62
C LEU A 121 19.96 -18.02 -12.22
N ASN A 122 19.13 -17.64 -13.19
CA ASN A 122 17.88 -16.88 -12.98
C ASN A 122 18.15 -15.55 -12.22
N VAL A 123 19.23 -14.88 -12.60
CA VAL A 123 19.69 -13.62 -12.01
C VAL A 123 19.95 -12.60 -13.13
N SER A 124 19.67 -11.35 -12.83
CA SER A 124 19.87 -10.20 -13.70
C SER A 124 21.08 -9.38 -13.27
N GLU A 125 21.82 -8.81 -14.22
CA GLU A 125 22.87 -7.81 -13.95
C GLU A 125 22.34 -6.51 -13.33
N ASP A 126 21.03 -6.22 -13.46
CA ASP A 126 20.37 -5.08 -12.81
C ASP A 126 20.23 -5.31 -11.30
N HIS A 127 21.34 -5.39 -10.56
CA HIS A 127 21.37 -5.60 -9.13
C HIS A 127 22.05 -4.43 -8.42
N TYR A 128 21.24 -3.55 -7.81
CA TYR A 128 21.71 -2.33 -7.12
C TYR A 128 21.54 -2.42 -5.59
N GLY A 129 20.91 -3.48 -5.11
CA GLY A 129 20.66 -3.73 -3.69
C GLY A 129 19.66 -4.87 -3.44
N PRO A 130 19.33 -5.14 -2.16
CA PRO A 130 18.42 -6.20 -1.74
C PRO A 130 16.96 -5.99 -2.16
N ASN A 131 16.55 -4.80 -2.60
CA ASN A 131 15.18 -4.55 -3.04
C ASN A 131 15.00 -4.88 -4.53
N PRO A 132 14.36 -6.02 -4.87
CA PRO A 132 14.20 -6.44 -6.25
C PRO A 132 13.16 -5.61 -7.02
N LYS A 133 12.26 -4.88 -6.33
CA LYS A 133 11.32 -3.96 -6.99
C LYS A 133 12.11 -2.77 -7.55
N VAL A 134 13.00 -2.18 -6.74
CA VAL A 134 13.85 -1.06 -7.19
C VAL A 134 14.82 -1.48 -8.28
N ASN A 135 15.43 -2.66 -8.15
CA ASN A 135 16.26 -3.25 -9.20
C ASN A 135 15.53 -3.30 -10.55
N ASN A 136 14.28 -3.76 -10.55
CA ASN A 136 13.45 -3.80 -11.75
C ASN A 136 12.98 -2.39 -12.20
N LEU A 137 12.70 -1.47 -11.28
CA LEU A 137 12.31 -0.09 -11.60
C LEU A 137 13.43 0.70 -12.28
N ALA A 138 14.69 0.43 -11.95
CA ALA A 138 15.83 1.21 -12.40
C ALA A 138 15.89 1.38 -13.93
N LYS A 139 15.62 0.32 -14.70
CA LYS A 139 15.58 0.38 -16.16
C LYS A 139 14.46 1.31 -16.68
N GLY A 140 13.32 1.33 -15.99
CA GLY A 140 12.20 2.22 -16.31
C GLY A 140 12.54 3.69 -16.08
N PHE A 141 13.23 4.01 -14.98
CA PHE A 141 13.64 5.40 -14.68
C PHE A 141 14.61 5.96 -15.73
N LEU A 142 15.54 5.13 -16.20
CA LEU A 142 16.51 5.51 -17.23
C LEU A 142 15.84 5.65 -18.62
N ALA A 143 14.87 4.78 -18.94
CA ALA A 143 14.14 4.81 -20.21
C ALA A 143 12.98 5.83 -20.25
N ALA A 144 12.61 6.42 -19.11
CA ALA A 144 11.50 7.37 -19.02
C ALA A 144 11.80 8.66 -19.81
N LYS A 145 10.93 8.97 -20.77
CA LYS A 145 11.00 10.15 -21.65
C LYS A 145 10.61 11.44 -20.93
N HIS A 146 9.77 11.33 -19.91
CA HIS A 146 9.17 12.49 -19.23
C HIS A 146 9.68 12.64 -17.80
N ASP A 147 9.55 13.85 -17.24
CA ASP A 147 10.04 14.16 -15.90
C ASP A 147 9.04 13.74 -14.82
N ILE A 148 7.74 13.88 -15.05
CA ILE A 148 6.72 13.32 -14.15
C ILE A 148 6.69 11.80 -14.36
N LEU A 149 6.94 11.08 -13.26
CA LEU A 149 6.84 9.63 -13.20
C LEU A 149 5.63 9.24 -12.36
N TRP A 150 4.85 8.28 -12.85
CA TRP A 150 3.85 7.58 -12.06
C TRP A 150 4.31 6.14 -11.81
N ILE A 151 4.79 5.87 -10.62
CA ILE A 151 5.21 4.54 -10.18
C ILE A 151 3.99 3.84 -9.59
N MET A 152 3.62 2.69 -10.15
CA MET A 152 2.45 1.94 -9.71
C MET A 152 2.72 0.45 -9.75
N ASP A 153 2.31 -0.28 -8.71
CA ASP A 153 2.50 -1.72 -8.64
C ASP A 153 1.69 -2.46 -9.74
N SER A 154 2.14 -3.66 -10.12
CA SER A 154 1.50 -4.49 -11.16
C SER A 154 0.06 -4.86 -10.81
N ASN A 155 -0.20 -5.18 -9.55
CA ASN A 155 -1.49 -5.60 -9.01
C ASN A 155 -2.37 -4.46 -8.51
N VAL A 156 -2.16 -3.23 -9.01
CA VAL A 156 -2.94 -2.07 -8.62
C VAL A 156 -3.76 -1.57 -9.80
N TRP A 157 -5.07 -1.44 -9.60
CA TRP A 157 -6.00 -0.83 -10.54
C TRP A 157 -6.25 0.64 -10.16
N ALA A 158 -6.21 1.51 -11.17
CA ALA A 158 -6.46 2.94 -11.04
C ALA A 158 -7.63 3.37 -11.95
N SER A 159 -8.49 4.27 -11.46
CA SER A 159 -9.59 4.77 -12.28
C SER A 159 -9.08 5.71 -13.41
N PRO A 160 -9.83 5.90 -14.52
CA PRO A 160 -9.35 6.64 -15.69
C PRO A 160 -8.90 8.09 -15.44
N ASN A 161 -9.46 8.77 -14.44
CA ASN A 161 -9.16 10.19 -14.20
C ASN A 161 -8.02 10.41 -13.19
N ILE A 162 -7.49 9.34 -12.58
CA ILE A 162 -6.51 9.46 -11.49
C ILE A 162 -5.25 10.19 -11.97
N LEU A 163 -4.76 9.88 -13.17
CA LEU A 163 -3.57 10.55 -13.70
C LEU A 163 -3.75 12.07 -13.81
N ASN A 164 -4.83 12.51 -14.48
CA ASN A 164 -5.09 13.94 -14.66
C ASN A 164 -5.26 14.66 -13.31
N ASN A 165 -6.03 14.08 -12.39
CA ASN A 165 -6.20 14.61 -11.04
C ASN A 165 -4.87 14.74 -10.29
N SER A 166 -3.96 13.80 -10.51
CA SER A 166 -2.68 13.76 -9.82
C SER A 166 -1.68 14.76 -10.38
N VAL A 167 -1.59 14.91 -11.71
CA VAL A 167 -0.78 15.96 -12.35
C VAL A 167 -1.28 17.33 -11.90
N ARG A 168 -2.60 17.52 -11.84
CA ARG A 168 -3.20 18.74 -11.29
C ARG A 168 -2.80 19.00 -9.85
N ALA A 169 -2.82 17.98 -9.00
CA ALA A 169 -2.44 18.13 -7.60
C ALA A 169 -0.96 18.47 -7.43
N LEU A 170 -0.09 17.81 -8.21
CA LEU A 170 1.35 18.04 -8.22
C LEU A 170 1.69 19.47 -8.70
N ASN A 171 1.10 19.90 -9.81
CA ASN A 171 1.41 21.20 -10.44
C ASN A 171 0.71 22.37 -9.74
N GLY A 172 -0.51 22.14 -9.27
CA GLY A 172 -1.35 23.15 -8.65
C GLY A 172 -1.23 23.25 -7.13
N ASN A 173 -0.33 22.47 -6.50
CA ASN A 173 -0.11 22.47 -5.05
C ASN A 173 -1.39 22.13 -4.26
N TYR A 174 -2.09 21.05 -4.63
CA TYR A 174 -3.35 20.62 -3.99
C TYR A 174 -3.19 19.40 -3.07
N ASN A 175 -3.96 19.36 -1.99
CA ASN A 175 -4.16 18.18 -1.15
C ASN A 175 -5.66 17.94 -0.89
N ASN A 176 -6.19 16.78 -1.27
CA ASN A 176 -7.61 16.41 -1.26
C ASN A 176 -8.50 17.50 -1.90
N GLY A 177 -8.02 18.08 -3.01
CA GLY A 177 -8.68 19.17 -3.73
C GLY A 177 -8.62 20.54 -3.05
N ARG A 178 -7.93 20.69 -1.92
CA ARG A 178 -7.67 21.98 -1.26
C ARG A 178 -6.35 22.55 -1.76
N LYS A 179 -6.37 23.79 -2.27
CA LYS A 179 -5.13 24.48 -2.65
C LYS A 179 -4.34 24.82 -1.39
N LEU A 180 -3.07 24.45 -1.34
CA LEU A 180 -2.18 24.81 -0.24
C LEU A 180 -1.63 26.22 -0.45
N SER A 181 -1.05 26.80 0.61
CA SER A 181 -0.45 28.14 0.56
C SER A 181 0.66 28.20 -0.47
N ASP A 182 0.62 29.25 -1.31
CA ASP A 182 1.67 29.58 -2.28
C ASP A 182 2.72 30.53 -1.70
N ALA A 183 2.71 30.77 -0.38
CA ALA A 183 3.72 31.59 0.28
C ALA A 183 5.13 31.04 0.00
N VAL A 184 6.10 31.93 -0.19
CA VAL A 184 7.47 31.57 -0.62
C VAL A 184 8.13 30.56 0.34
N LEU A 185 7.87 30.70 1.64
CA LEU A 185 8.42 29.82 2.68
C LEU A 185 7.58 28.55 2.90
N ALA A 186 6.43 28.41 2.24
CA ALA A 186 5.58 27.24 2.37
C ALA A 186 6.11 26.08 1.50
N ARG A 187 6.20 24.90 2.11
CA ARG A 187 6.48 23.65 1.39
C ARG A 187 5.38 23.36 0.37
N LYS A 188 5.78 22.91 -0.82
CA LYS A 188 4.88 22.61 -1.95
C LYS A 188 4.71 21.11 -2.16
N VAL A 189 3.58 20.71 -2.73
CA VAL A 189 3.36 19.32 -3.13
C VAL A 189 4.38 18.93 -4.21
N ARG A 190 5.23 17.94 -3.91
CA ARG A 190 6.20 17.34 -4.87
C ARG A 190 6.06 15.83 -5.00
N LEU A 191 5.23 15.22 -4.15
CA LEU A 191 4.85 13.81 -4.23
C LEU A 191 3.34 13.72 -4.08
N VAL A 192 2.67 13.17 -5.09
CA VAL A 192 1.25 12.82 -5.05
C VAL A 192 1.13 11.33 -4.91
N HIS A 193 0.19 10.88 -4.08
CA HIS A 193 -0.03 9.47 -3.82
C HIS A 193 -1.51 9.24 -3.55
N HIS A 194 -1.92 7.97 -3.53
CA HIS A 194 -3.33 7.61 -3.45
C HIS A 194 -3.64 6.73 -2.26
N VAL A 195 -4.87 6.85 -1.77
CA VAL A 195 -5.35 6.00 -0.69
C VAL A 195 -5.45 4.56 -1.20
N PRO A 196 -4.71 3.62 -0.60
CA PRO A 196 -4.68 2.24 -1.06
C PRO A 196 -5.80 1.44 -0.41
N LEU A 197 -6.61 0.82 -1.23
CA LEU A 197 -7.63 -0.14 -0.82
C LEU A 197 -7.29 -1.51 -1.37
N ALA A 198 -7.71 -2.57 -0.69
CA ALA A 198 -7.62 -3.92 -1.23
C ALA A 198 -8.98 -4.60 -1.14
N LEU A 199 -9.34 -5.37 -2.17
CA LEU A 199 -10.64 -6.02 -2.27
C LEU A 199 -10.47 -7.53 -2.32
N SER A 200 -11.17 -8.24 -1.44
CA SER A 200 -11.23 -9.69 -1.53
C SER A 200 -12.16 -10.06 -2.69
N ILE A 201 -11.61 -10.65 -3.75
CA ILE A 201 -12.36 -11.09 -4.94
C ILE A 201 -12.57 -12.61 -4.96
N ASN A 202 -13.64 -13.05 -5.64
CA ASN A 202 -13.93 -14.45 -5.86
C ASN A 202 -13.51 -14.84 -7.29
N PRO A 203 -12.64 -15.84 -7.47
CA PRO A 203 -12.24 -16.29 -8.81
C PRO A 203 -13.37 -16.99 -9.61
N ALA A 204 -14.46 -17.38 -8.96
CA ALA A 204 -15.43 -18.34 -9.50
C ALA A 204 -16.56 -17.72 -10.34
N ASP A 205 -16.66 -16.40 -10.44
CA ASP A 205 -17.76 -15.74 -11.18
C ASP A 205 -17.36 -15.33 -12.62
N ASP A 206 -16.12 -15.60 -13.05
CA ASP A 206 -15.62 -15.22 -14.37
C ASP A 206 -15.34 -16.45 -15.25
N ALA A 207 -16.36 -16.92 -15.97
CA ALA A 207 -16.23 -17.94 -17.03
C ALA A 207 -15.37 -17.50 -18.23
N ALA A 208 -14.87 -16.25 -18.22
CA ALA A 208 -13.98 -15.69 -19.25
C ALA A 208 -12.50 -15.60 -18.81
N SER A 209 -12.19 -15.85 -17.53
CA SER A 209 -10.83 -15.74 -16.97
C SER A 209 -10.12 -17.09 -16.80
N ASP A 210 -10.74 -18.20 -17.23
CA ASP A 210 -10.18 -19.55 -17.13
C ASP A 210 -8.76 -19.65 -17.73
N SER A 211 -8.40 -18.83 -18.72
CA SER A 211 -7.02 -18.81 -19.26
C SER A 211 -5.97 -18.15 -18.37
N GLU A 212 -6.34 -17.21 -17.48
CA GLU A 212 -5.39 -16.53 -16.57
C GLU A 212 -5.18 -17.36 -15.28
N TYR A 213 -6.23 -18.02 -14.80
CA TYR A 213 -6.18 -18.91 -13.64
C TYR A 213 -5.53 -20.28 -13.93
N VAL A 214 -5.70 -20.84 -15.15
CA VAL A 214 -5.07 -22.12 -15.54
C VAL A 214 -3.55 -22.00 -15.70
N LEU A 215 -3.01 -20.78 -15.89
CA LEU A 215 -1.58 -20.49 -16.00
C LEU A 215 -0.92 -20.13 -14.66
N SER A 216 -1.61 -20.34 -13.53
CA SER A 216 -1.08 -20.04 -12.20
C SER A 216 -0.53 -21.30 -11.49
N PRO A 217 0.75 -21.69 -11.69
CA PRO A 217 1.47 -22.54 -10.74
C PRO A 217 2.41 -21.71 -9.86
N VAL A 218 2.18 -20.41 -9.70
CA VAL A 218 2.99 -19.56 -8.82
C VAL A 218 2.08 -18.86 -7.82
N PRO A 219 2.13 -19.21 -6.52
CA PRO A 219 1.53 -18.39 -5.49
C PRO A 219 2.12 -16.98 -5.62
N SER A 220 1.29 -15.94 -5.57
CA SER A 220 1.75 -14.56 -5.38
C SER A 220 2.73 -14.54 -4.20
N GLN A 221 4.03 -14.43 -4.44
CA GLN A 221 5.08 -14.67 -3.42
C GLN A 221 5.18 -13.58 -2.33
N ASP A 222 4.18 -12.69 -2.24
CA ASP A 222 3.92 -11.86 -1.07
C ASP A 222 3.15 -12.61 0.04
N SER A 223 2.62 -13.80 -0.23
CA SER A 223 2.15 -14.76 0.78
C SER A 223 3.31 -15.66 1.22
N GLY A 224 3.89 -15.37 2.38
CA GLY A 224 4.89 -16.25 3.00
C GLY A 224 4.19 -17.50 3.52
N LEU A 225 4.53 -18.67 2.96
CA LEU A 225 4.14 -19.96 3.52
C LEU A 225 5.40 -20.75 3.87
N SER A 226 5.44 -21.23 5.11
CA SER A 226 6.38 -22.22 5.62
C SER A 226 6.07 -23.59 5.01
N SER A 227 7.06 -24.20 4.36
CA SER A 227 6.94 -25.56 3.82
C SER A 227 7.14 -26.60 4.94
N SER A 228 6.07 -27.28 5.36
CA SER A 228 6.19 -28.59 6.01
C SER A 228 6.13 -29.69 4.96
N SER A 229 7.21 -30.46 4.85
CA SER A 229 7.41 -31.54 3.90
C SER A 229 6.42 -32.69 4.08
N SER A 230 5.77 -33.11 2.99
CA SER A 230 5.25 -34.47 2.86
C SER A 230 5.45 -34.97 1.44
N ARG A 231 6.15 -36.09 1.31
CA ARG A 231 6.46 -36.79 0.06
C ARG A 231 5.17 -37.34 -0.56
N GLY A 232 4.87 -36.96 -1.80
CA GLY A 232 3.78 -37.52 -2.61
C GLY A 232 4.33 -38.18 -3.87
N THR A 233 4.15 -39.49 -3.95
CA THR A 233 4.49 -40.38 -5.08
C THR A 233 3.73 -39.99 -6.35
N LEU A 234 4.41 -40.03 -7.50
CA LEU A 234 3.83 -39.85 -8.84
C LEU A 234 2.70 -40.87 -9.10
N ALA A 235 1.54 -40.39 -9.57
CA ALA A 235 0.59 -41.21 -10.32
C ALA A 235 0.03 -40.40 -11.50
N THR A 236 0.30 -40.93 -12.70
CA THR A 236 -0.27 -40.55 -13.99
C THR A 236 -1.74 -40.97 -14.07
N GLY A 237 -2.61 -40.18 -14.71
CA GLY A 237 -3.99 -40.62 -14.97
C GLY A 237 -4.97 -39.56 -15.49
N VAL A 238 -5.14 -39.55 -16.82
CA VAL A 238 -6.37 -39.43 -17.62
C VAL A 238 -7.52 -38.54 -17.13
N VAL A 239 -7.86 -37.56 -17.97
CA VAL A 239 -9.03 -36.68 -17.89
C VAL A 239 -10.33 -37.48 -18.00
N ALA A 240 -11.19 -37.39 -16.98
CA ALA A 240 -12.60 -37.76 -17.06
C ALA A 240 -13.48 -36.58 -16.61
N GLN A 241 -14.28 -36.06 -17.54
CA GLN A 241 -15.35 -35.11 -17.26
C GLN A 241 -16.32 -35.70 -16.24
N ARG A 242 -16.57 -34.98 -15.14
CA ARG A 242 -17.70 -35.27 -14.25
C ARG A 242 -18.53 -34.01 -14.02
N ALA A 243 -19.82 -34.18 -14.28
CA ALA A 243 -20.88 -33.20 -14.19
C ALA A 243 -21.07 -32.64 -12.77
N SER A 244 -21.66 -31.45 -12.74
CA SER A 244 -22.03 -30.63 -11.59
C SER A 244 -22.78 -31.40 -10.49
N ALA A 245 -22.15 -31.53 -9.32
CA ALA A 245 -22.81 -31.79 -8.05
C ALA A 245 -22.38 -30.72 -7.04
N SER A 246 -23.36 -30.16 -6.32
CA SER A 246 -23.11 -29.20 -5.24
C SER A 246 -22.23 -29.82 -4.14
N PRO A 247 -21.18 -29.13 -3.67
CA PRO A 247 -20.24 -29.72 -2.73
C PRO A 247 -20.85 -29.88 -1.34
N PRO A 248 -20.44 -30.89 -0.55
CA PRO A 248 -20.97 -31.15 0.78
C PRO A 248 -20.67 -29.99 1.76
N PRO A 249 -21.53 -29.76 2.77
CA PRO A 249 -21.47 -28.59 3.66
C PRO A 249 -20.15 -28.44 4.45
N ALA A 250 -19.43 -29.54 4.73
CA ALA A 250 -18.10 -29.50 5.36
C ALA A 250 -17.02 -28.89 4.43
N LEU A 251 -17.13 -29.09 3.11
CA LEU A 251 -16.26 -28.51 2.09
C LEU A 251 -16.54 -27.01 1.89
N VAL A 252 -17.80 -26.60 2.01
CA VAL A 252 -18.21 -25.17 2.01
C VAL A 252 -17.68 -24.44 3.25
N ARG A 253 -17.78 -25.06 4.43
CA ARG A 253 -17.25 -24.50 5.70
C ARG A 253 -15.72 -24.38 5.69
N ARG A 254 -14.99 -25.36 5.12
CA ARG A 254 -13.54 -25.27 4.88
C ARG A 254 -13.17 -24.20 3.84
N ARG A 255 -13.98 -24.00 2.78
CA ARG A 255 -13.76 -22.91 1.80
C ARG A 255 -14.00 -21.51 2.38
N SER A 256 -14.93 -21.35 3.33
CA SER A 256 -15.20 -20.05 3.98
C SER A 256 -14.05 -19.56 4.88
N LEU A 257 -13.30 -20.47 5.53
CA LEU A 257 -12.15 -20.10 6.37
C LEU A 257 -10.91 -19.71 5.54
N ARG A 258 -10.79 -20.25 4.31
CA ARG A 258 -9.66 -20.02 3.39
C ARG A 258 -9.67 -18.64 2.71
N LYS A 259 -10.73 -17.84 2.91
CA LYS A 259 -10.88 -16.47 2.37
C LYS A 259 -10.69 -15.36 3.41
N LEU A 260 -10.58 -15.72 4.70
CA LEU A 260 -10.63 -14.74 5.78
C LEU A 260 -9.42 -13.80 5.81
N GLY A 261 -8.25 -14.23 5.34
CA GLY A 261 -7.05 -13.38 5.31
C GLY A 261 -7.23 -12.16 4.39
N ALA A 262 -7.69 -12.39 3.16
CA ALA A 262 -7.98 -11.32 2.20
C ALA A 262 -9.09 -10.37 2.71
N GLN A 263 -10.12 -10.92 3.38
CA GLN A 263 -11.19 -10.12 3.99
C GLN A 263 -10.71 -9.28 5.17
N LEU A 264 -9.73 -9.76 5.95
CA LEU A 264 -9.11 -9.00 7.03
C LEU A 264 -8.22 -7.88 6.50
N ASP A 265 -7.46 -8.11 5.42
CA ASP A 265 -6.69 -7.06 4.74
C ASP A 265 -7.61 -5.96 4.20
N GLU A 266 -8.69 -6.35 3.52
CA GLU A 266 -9.73 -5.42 3.07
C GLU A 266 -10.31 -4.63 4.24
N MET A 267 -10.75 -5.31 5.30
CA MET A 267 -11.32 -4.64 6.48
C MET A 267 -10.32 -3.64 7.08
N PHE A 268 -9.06 -4.04 7.26
CA PHE A 268 -8.01 -3.17 7.79
C PHE A 268 -7.79 -1.93 6.92
N LEU A 269 -7.69 -2.10 5.59
CA LEU A 269 -7.45 -1.01 4.65
C LEU A 269 -8.63 -0.06 4.54
N PHE A 270 -9.87 -0.55 4.67
CA PHE A 270 -11.08 0.29 4.61
C PHE A 270 -11.43 0.95 5.95
N THR A 271 -10.77 0.58 7.05
CA THR A 271 -11.10 1.10 8.39
C THR A 271 -9.92 1.81 9.05
N SER A 272 -9.18 1.15 9.95
CA SER A 272 -8.09 1.77 10.74
C SER A 272 -7.05 2.41 9.84
N HIS A 273 -6.53 1.69 8.84
CA HIS A 273 -5.47 2.20 7.98
C HIS A 273 -5.89 3.49 7.25
N CYS A 274 -6.98 3.47 6.48
CA CYS A 274 -7.42 4.62 5.70
C CYS A 274 -7.70 5.84 6.58
N LYS A 275 -8.38 5.63 7.73
CA LYS A 275 -8.69 6.68 8.71
C LYS A 275 -7.44 7.43 9.17
N PHE A 276 -6.45 6.72 9.70
CA PHE A 276 -5.21 7.35 10.18
C PHE A 276 -4.33 7.84 9.04
N TYR A 277 -4.25 7.10 7.94
CA TYR A 277 -3.44 7.47 6.78
C TYR A 277 -3.84 8.83 6.19
N ILE A 278 -5.14 9.05 6.01
CA ILE A 278 -5.67 10.33 5.51
C ILE A 278 -5.46 11.44 6.55
N SER A 279 -5.70 11.17 7.84
CA SER A 279 -5.51 12.19 8.88
C SER A 279 -4.04 12.63 8.98
N LEU A 280 -3.10 11.70 9.01
CA LEU A 280 -1.68 12.00 9.11
C LEU A 280 -1.18 12.79 7.90
N ASN A 281 -1.63 12.47 6.69
CA ASN A 281 -1.31 13.25 5.49
C ASN A 281 -1.95 14.65 5.50
N ASN A 282 -3.13 14.82 6.09
CA ASN A 282 -3.74 16.13 6.26
C ASN A 282 -3.01 17.00 7.29
N LEU A 283 -2.54 16.39 8.39
CA LEU A 283 -1.74 17.07 9.40
C LEU A 283 -0.35 17.44 8.88
N ALA A 284 0.19 16.66 7.94
CA ALA A 284 1.46 16.93 7.25
C ALA A 284 2.62 17.19 8.22
N ILE A 285 2.70 16.40 9.29
CA ILE A 285 3.80 16.46 10.29
C ILE A 285 5.06 15.81 9.72
N ALA A 286 4.90 14.70 9.00
CA ALA A 286 5.94 13.91 8.35
C ALA A 286 5.36 13.30 7.07
N PRO A 287 6.19 12.88 6.09
CA PRO A 287 5.69 12.20 4.90
C PRO A 287 5.11 10.85 5.31
N CYS A 288 3.86 10.57 4.90
CA CYS A 288 3.20 9.30 5.14
C CYS A 288 2.78 8.70 3.80
N VAL A 289 3.74 8.04 3.14
CA VAL A 289 3.59 7.52 1.77
C VAL A 289 3.34 6.01 1.79
N ASN A 290 2.54 5.50 0.85
CA ASN A 290 2.33 4.07 0.63
C ASN A 290 2.91 3.68 -0.73
N GLY A 291 3.47 2.49 -0.85
CA GLY A 291 4.20 2.06 -2.04
C GLY A 291 3.42 1.65 -3.28
N LYS A 292 2.09 1.77 -3.28
CA LYS A 292 1.25 1.24 -4.37
C LYS A 292 1.12 2.15 -5.58
N SER A 293 1.10 3.46 -5.39
CA SER A 293 0.83 4.44 -6.44
C SER A 293 1.36 5.81 -6.03
N ASN A 294 2.47 6.21 -6.64
CA ASN A 294 3.21 7.42 -6.31
C ASN A 294 3.57 8.20 -7.58
N ILE A 295 3.37 9.52 -7.54
CA ILE A 295 3.64 10.44 -8.63
C ILE A 295 4.58 11.53 -8.13
N TYR A 296 5.72 11.68 -8.79
CA TYR A 296 6.73 12.69 -8.46
C TYR A 296 7.63 12.94 -9.66
N ARG A 297 8.50 13.96 -9.57
CA ARG A 297 9.45 14.28 -10.63
C ARG A 297 10.74 13.48 -10.49
N LYS A 298 11.23 12.97 -11.61
CA LYS A 298 12.54 12.34 -11.73
C LYS A 298 13.65 13.31 -11.32
N SER A 299 13.55 14.55 -11.80
CA SER A 299 14.47 15.65 -11.46
C SER A 299 14.51 15.98 -9.96
N ASP A 300 13.35 16.05 -9.30
CA ASP A 300 13.26 16.31 -7.85
C ASP A 300 13.92 15.15 -7.05
N LEU A 301 13.74 13.90 -7.50
CA LEU A 301 14.38 12.74 -6.87
C LEU A 301 15.91 12.78 -7.03
N ASP A 302 16.42 13.03 -8.24
CA ASP A 302 17.86 13.14 -8.50
C ASP A 302 18.50 14.29 -7.70
N TYR A 303 17.81 15.44 -7.62
CA TYR A 303 18.24 16.55 -6.79
C TYR A 303 18.30 16.15 -5.31
N SER A 304 17.29 15.44 -4.79
CA SER A 304 17.26 15.02 -3.38
C SER A 304 18.44 14.12 -3.01
N VAL A 305 18.82 13.17 -3.87
CA VAL A 305 19.96 12.28 -3.62
C VAL A 305 21.29 13.02 -3.76
N ARG A 306 21.40 13.98 -4.69
CA ARG A 306 22.54 14.88 -4.77
C ARG A 306 22.70 15.73 -3.51
N SER A 307 21.60 16.21 -2.93
CA SER A 307 21.63 16.94 -1.67
C SER A 307 22.03 16.08 -0.49
N ILE A 308 21.64 14.80 -0.45
CA ILE A 308 22.09 13.83 0.57
C ILE A 308 23.62 13.63 0.52
N ALA A 309 24.19 13.62 -0.68
CA ALA A 309 25.63 13.48 -0.88
C ALA A 309 26.44 14.69 -0.35
N SER A 310 25.81 15.85 -0.15
CA SER A 310 26.49 17.06 0.30
C SER A 310 27.04 16.91 1.73
N PRO A 311 28.30 17.28 1.99
CA PRO A 311 28.86 17.32 3.34
C PRO A 311 28.10 18.26 4.30
N GLU A 312 27.47 19.30 3.75
CA GLU A 312 26.71 20.30 4.50
C GLU A 312 25.36 19.76 5.00
N ASN A 313 24.86 18.70 4.39
CA ASN A 313 23.62 18.08 4.78
C ASN A 313 23.78 17.30 6.10
N LYS A 314 23.22 17.83 7.17
CA LYS A 314 23.26 17.25 8.53
C LYS A 314 21.90 16.72 8.99
N LEU A 315 20.97 16.48 8.06
CA LEU A 315 19.68 15.89 8.38
C LEU A 315 19.86 14.51 9.05
N GLU A 316 18.94 14.14 9.93
CA GLU A 316 19.05 12.92 10.73
C GLU A 316 18.99 11.66 9.86
N PHE A 317 18.09 11.66 8.86
CA PHE A 317 18.02 10.60 7.87
C PHE A 317 19.16 10.69 6.86
N PHE A 318 19.62 9.54 6.39
CA PHE A 318 20.69 9.41 5.38
C PHE A 318 22.09 9.92 5.77
N ASN A 319 22.36 10.14 7.07
CA ASN A 319 23.61 10.78 7.50
C ASN A 319 24.81 9.82 7.66
N THR A 320 24.62 8.50 7.50
CA THR A 320 25.73 7.56 7.70
C THR A 320 26.77 7.68 6.58
N PRO A 321 28.08 7.50 6.86
CA PRO A 321 29.14 7.68 5.86
C PRO A 321 28.98 6.76 4.63
N GLY A 322 28.48 5.53 4.82
CA GLY A 322 28.17 4.62 3.71
C GLY A 322 27.06 5.16 2.81
N VAL A 323 25.98 5.66 3.41
CA VAL A 323 24.84 6.21 2.67
C VAL A 323 25.24 7.45 1.88
N LYS A 324 26.02 8.37 2.46
CA LYS A 324 26.50 9.56 1.75
C LYS A 324 27.41 9.23 0.57
N ARG A 325 28.31 8.24 0.74
CA ARG A 325 29.20 7.80 -0.36
C ARG A 325 28.41 7.23 -1.53
N ASP A 326 27.39 6.44 -1.26
CA ASP A 326 26.59 5.87 -2.34
C ASP A 326 25.69 6.92 -3.00
N ALA A 327 25.14 7.86 -2.21
CA ALA A 327 24.42 9.00 -2.76
C ALA A 327 25.32 9.82 -3.72
N ALA A 328 26.58 10.05 -3.34
CA ALA A 328 27.57 10.70 -4.19
C ALA A 328 27.86 9.89 -5.47
N TYR A 329 28.02 8.56 -5.35
CA TYR A 329 28.24 7.68 -6.49
C TYR A 329 27.09 7.76 -7.49
N TYR A 330 25.85 7.52 -7.07
CA TYR A 330 24.69 7.53 -7.98
C TYR A 330 24.40 8.92 -8.56
N SER A 331 24.73 9.99 -7.82
CA SER A 331 24.61 11.37 -8.32
C SER A 331 25.71 11.76 -9.31
N SER A 332 26.81 11.01 -9.37
CA SER A 332 27.91 11.24 -10.31
C SER A 332 27.71 10.58 -11.67
N LEU A 333 26.76 9.64 -11.78
CA LEU A 333 26.45 8.96 -13.03
C LEU A 333 25.82 9.94 -14.04
N PRO A 334 26.17 9.83 -15.33
CA PRO A 334 25.69 10.75 -16.36
C PRO A 334 24.20 10.54 -16.66
N GLY A 335 23.44 11.63 -16.72
CA GLY A 335 22.01 11.60 -17.04
C GLY A 335 21.09 11.60 -15.80
N LEU A 336 19.79 11.66 -16.05
CA LEU A 336 18.75 11.65 -15.01
C LEU A 336 18.19 10.24 -14.78
N GLY A 337 17.69 9.98 -13.57
CA GLY A 337 17.02 8.74 -13.18
C GLY A 337 17.89 7.75 -12.43
N HIS A 338 19.20 8.00 -12.30
CA HIS A 338 20.11 7.12 -11.56
C HIS A 338 19.85 7.10 -10.05
N ALA A 339 19.22 8.14 -9.49
CA ALA A 339 18.94 8.22 -8.06
C ALA A 339 17.99 7.12 -7.56
N ILE A 340 17.16 6.52 -8.41
CA ILE A 340 16.32 5.39 -7.96
C ILE A 340 17.17 4.21 -7.45
N LYS A 341 18.35 3.99 -8.03
CA LYS A 341 19.26 2.90 -7.66
C LYS A 341 19.77 3.05 -6.23
N PHE A 342 19.93 4.29 -5.76
CA PHE A 342 20.27 4.57 -4.36
C PHE A 342 19.26 3.93 -3.39
N PHE A 343 17.97 3.93 -3.73
CA PHE A 343 16.91 3.40 -2.86
C PHE A 343 16.82 1.86 -2.84
N ALA A 344 17.59 1.15 -3.68
CA ALA A 344 17.57 -0.32 -3.75
C ALA A 344 18.03 -1.01 -2.45
N ARG A 345 18.70 -0.25 -1.57
CA ARG A 345 19.11 -0.70 -0.22
C ARG A 345 17.96 -0.82 0.78
N TYR A 346 16.83 -0.18 0.51
CA TYR A 346 15.70 -0.06 1.44
C TYR A 346 14.54 -0.94 0.97
N ILE A 347 14.00 -1.76 1.86
CA ILE A 347 12.80 -2.58 1.57
C ILE A 347 11.52 -1.74 1.48
N GLY A 348 11.47 -0.61 2.20
CA GLY A 348 10.39 0.38 2.11
C GLY A 348 10.84 1.60 1.34
N GLU A 349 11.24 1.41 0.09
CA GLU A 349 11.80 2.45 -0.78
C GLU A 349 10.89 3.66 -0.89
N ASP A 350 9.57 3.46 -0.97
CA ASP A 350 8.61 4.55 -1.19
C ASP A 350 8.58 5.52 -0.01
N ASN A 351 8.68 5.00 1.21
CA ASN A 351 8.77 5.84 2.41
C ASN A 351 10.10 6.60 2.43
N MET A 352 11.21 5.95 2.05
CA MET A 352 12.52 6.59 1.98
C MET A 352 12.58 7.67 0.89
N ILE A 353 11.94 7.44 -0.26
CA ILE A 353 11.76 8.46 -1.31
C ILE A 353 10.93 9.63 -0.77
N GLY A 354 9.83 9.36 -0.06
CA GLY A 354 9.02 10.37 0.60
C GLY A 354 9.82 11.23 1.57
N ILE A 355 10.66 10.62 2.42
CA ILE A 355 11.55 11.33 3.35
C ILE A 355 12.60 12.15 2.58
N ALA A 356 13.25 11.56 1.58
CA ALA A 356 14.26 12.25 0.79
C ALA A 356 13.70 13.52 0.13
N LEU A 357 12.51 13.44 -0.48
CA LEU A 357 11.83 14.60 -1.07
C LEU A 357 11.40 15.62 0.00
N TRP A 358 10.84 15.14 1.11
CA TRP A 358 10.35 15.97 2.22
C TRP A 358 11.46 16.84 2.83
N GLU A 359 12.62 16.25 3.07
CA GLU A 359 13.71 16.93 3.78
C GLU A 359 14.63 17.71 2.83
N ASN A 360 14.93 17.18 1.64
CA ASN A 360 15.95 17.77 0.77
C ASN A 360 15.40 18.73 -0.29
N VAL A 361 14.10 18.63 -0.60
CA VAL A 361 13.44 19.49 -1.63
C VAL A 361 12.37 20.39 -1.00
N GLY A 362 12.22 20.34 0.33
CA GLY A 362 11.16 21.07 1.03
C GLY A 362 9.75 20.64 0.56
N ALA A 363 9.60 19.37 0.21
CA ALA A 363 8.35 18.85 -0.31
C ALA A 363 7.26 18.67 0.76
N LYS A 364 6.01 18.62 0.29
CA LYS A 364 4.85 18.01 0.95
C LYS A 364 4.29 16.89 0.08
N THR A 365 3.55 16.00 0.72
CA THR A 365 2.72 15.01 0.05
C THR A 365 1.35 15.61 -0.30
N GLY A 366 0.72 15.10 -1.35
CA GLY A 366 -0.63 15.46 -1.75
C GLY A 366 -1.48 14.23 -2.06
N LEU A 367 -2.70 14.19 -1.55
CA LEU A 367 -3.72 13.23 -1.95
C LEU A 367 -4.67 13.88 -2.97
N THR A 368 -5.27 13.10 -3.86
CA THR A 368 -6.21 13.65 -4.86
C THR A 368 -7.68 13.49 -4.48
N GLY A 369 -8.00 12.69 -3.45
CA GLY A 369 -9.35 12.19 -3.21
C GLY A 369 -9.69 10.93 -4.02
N ASP A 370 -8.78 10.46 -4.87
CA ASP A 370 -8.88 9.18 -5.55
C ASP A 370 -8.33 8.04 -4.68
N VAL A 371 -8.78 6.83 -4.99
CA VAL A 371 -8.32 5.58 -4.37
C VAL A 371 -7.75 4.66 -5.45
N VAL A 372 -6.77 3.85 -5.07
CA VAL A 372 -6.26 2.76 -5.91
C VAL A 372 -6.61 1.42 -5.29
N ILE A 373 -6.86 0.41 -6.12
CA ILE A 373 -7.49 -0.83 -5.70
C ILE A 373 -6.59 -2.01 -6.02
N GLN A 374 -6.24 -2.79 -5.01
CA GLN A 374 -5.53 -4.05 -5.15
C GLN A 374 -6.52 -5.22 -5.02
N PRO A 375 -6.77 -5.99 -6.09
CA PRO A 375 -7.52 -7.24 -5.99
C PRO A 375 -6.70 -8.28 -5.23
N LEU A 376 -7.32 -8.92 -4.24
CA LEU A 376 -6.74 -10.00 -3.45
C LEU A 376 -7.46 -11.31 -3.75
N SER A 377 -6.70 -12.33 -4.16
CA SER A 377 -7.25 -13.67 -4.28
C SER A 377 -7.69 -14.18 -2.92
N GLY A 378 -8.93 -14.67 -2.85
CA GLY A 378 -9.44 -15.43 -1.71
C GLY A 378 -9.08 -16.91 -1.73
N VAL A 379 -8.38 -17.40 -2.77
CA VAL A 379 -7.93 -18.80 -2.85
C VAL A 379 -6.60 -18.90 -2.13
N ASP A 380 -6.56 -19.72 -1.08
CA ASP A 380 -5.38 -19.98 -0.25
C ASP A 380 -4.84 -18.76 0.53
N ASN A 381 -5.74 -17.91 1.07
CA ASN A 381 -5.36 -16.77 1.92
C ASN A 381 -6.06 -16.83 3.30
N GLY A 382 -5.39 -17.48 4.25
CA GLY A 382 -5.84 -17.66 5.62
C GLY A 382 -5.53 -16.50 6.56
N VAL A 383 -6.03 -16.61 7.79
CA VAL A 383 -5.78 -15.63 8.87
C VAL A 383 -4.30 -15.55 9.23
N ALA A 384 -3.60 -16.69 9.22
CA ALA A 384 -2.16 -16.74 9.48
C ALA A 384 -1.37 -15.94 8.45
N ASP A 385 -1.77 -15.99 7.17
CA ASP A 385 -1.12 -15.24 6.10
C ASP A 385 -1.34 -13.72 6.28
N TYR A 386 -2.55 -13.33 6.68
CA TYR A 386 -2.85 -11.95 7.08
C TYR A 386 -1.97 -11.49 8.24
N MET A 387 -1.89 -12.28 9.31
CA MET A 387 -1.04 -11.96 10.47
C MET A 387 0.42 -11.83 10.06
N ALA A 388 0.94 -12.78 9.26
CA ALA A 388 2.32 -12.76 8.77
C ALA A 388 2.61 -11.51 7.94
N ARG A 389 1.73 -11.13 7.00
CA ARG A 389 1.86 -9.88 6.23
C ARG A 389 1.87 -8.66 7.14
N ARG A 390 0.95 -8.55 8.09
CA ARG A 390 0.88 -7.41 9.02
C ARG A 390 2.11 -7.34 9.93
N VAL A 391 2.57 -8.47 10.47
CA VAL A 391 3.80 -8.57 11.28
C VAL A 391 5.02 -8.12 10.46
N ARG A 392 5.14 -8.58 9.22
CA ARG A 392 6.23 -8.20 8.30
C ARG A 392 6.31 -6.68 8.16
N TRP A 393 5.21 -6.03 7.77
CA TRP A 393 5.17 -4.58 7.55
C TRP A 393 5.33 -3.77 8.85
N LEU A 394 4.86 -4.29 9.98
CA LEU A 394 5.11 -3.68 11.29
C LEU A 394 6.59 -3.75 11.67
N ARG A 395 7.27 -4.87 11.40
CA ARG A 395 8.72 -5.00 11.60
C ARG A 395 9.49 -4.00 10.74
N VAL A 396 9.11 -3.83 9.47
CA VAL A 396 9.69 -2.78 8.61
C VAL A 396 9.51 -1.39 9.23
N ARG A 397 8.28 -1.04 9.66
CA ARG A 397 7.97 0.27 10.25
C ARG A 397 8.63 0.52 11.61
N LYS A 398 8.85 -0.52 12.42
CA LYS A 398 9.59 -0.43 13.68
C LYS A 398 10.96 0.20 13.49
N TYR A 399 11.62 -0.07 12.37
CA TYR A 399 12.92 0.55 12.06
C TYR A 399 12.74 1.93 11.40
N MET A 400 11.82 2.08 10.44
CA MET A 400 11.67 3.33 9.68
C MET A 400 11.04 4.48 10.48
N VAL A 401 10.05 4.17 11.32
CA VAL A 401 9.20 5.13 12.03
C VAL A 401 8.86 4.58 13.43
N LEU A 402 9.89 4.39 14.26
CA LEU A 402 9.77 3.70 15.55
C LEU A 402 8.70 4.31 16.47
N MET A 403 8.71 5.64 16.66
CA MET A 403 7.77 6.30 17.57
C MET A 403 6.30 6.08 17.15
N ALA A 404 6.00 6.25 15.87
CA ALA A 404 4.67 5.99 15.33
C ALA A 404 4.28 4.50 15.48
N THR A 405 5.24 3.60 15.28
CA THR A 405 5.02 2.15 15.44
C THR A 405 4.74 1.78 16.91
N LEU A 406 5.44 2.40 17.87
CA LEU A 406 5.25 2.12 19.29
C LEU A 406 3.86 2.51 19.79
N VAL A 407 3.28 3.58 19.25
CA VAL A 407 1.96 4.06 19.64
C VAL A 407 0.80 3.45 18.86
N GLU A 408 1.07 2.69 17.79
CA GLU A 408 0.03 2.06 16.94
C GLU A 408 -1.03 1.25 17.71
N PRO A 409 -0.71 0.48 18.79
CA PRO A 409 -1.77 -0.20 19.54
C PRO A 409 -2.80 0.75 20.10
N THR A 410 -2.38 1.95 20.52
CA THR A 410 -3.26 2.97 21.10
C THR A 410 -4.16 3.65 20.06
N THR A 411 -3.88 3.45 18.76
CA THR A 411 -4.74 3.93 17.67
C THR A 411 -5.86 2.95 17.33
N GLU A 412 -5.81 1.71 17.84
CA GLU A 412 -6.84 0.69 17.63
C GLU A 412 -7.94 0.79 18.72
N SER A 413 -9.17 0.41 18.37
CA SER A 413 -10.36 0.75 19.17
C SER A 413 -10.30 0.24 20.61
N ILE A 414 -9.82 -0.99 20.81
CA ILE A 414 -9.83 -1.64 22.12
C ILE A 414 -8.90 -0.92 23.10
N ILE A 415 -7.64 -0.70 22.71
CA ILE A 415 -6.65 -0.06 23.59
C ILE A 415 -6.97 1.42 23.77
N CYS A 416 -7.38 2.11 22.71
CA CYS A 416 -7.87 3.49 22.80
C CYS A 416 -9.03 3.61 23.81
N GLY A 417 -10.02 2.71 23.70
CA GLY A 417 -11.16 2.63 24.59
C GLY A 417 -10.78 2.33 26.03
N VAL A 418 -9.78 1.48 26.27
CA VAL A 418 -9.26 1.21 27.62
C VAL A 418 -8.65 2.46 28.24
N PHE A 419 -7.84 3.22 27.49
CA PHE A 419 -7.26 4.49 27.95
C PHE A 419 -8.34 5.52 28.29
N GLY A 420 -9.30 5.71 27.39
CA GLY A 420 -10.41 6.64 27.61
C GLY A 420 -11.29 6.23 28.79
N THR A 421 -11.61 4.94 28.92
CA THR A 421 -12.44 4.43 30.01
C THR A 421 -11.73 4.58 31.35
N TYR A 422 -10.44 4.23 31.44
CA TYR A 422 -9.66 4.40 32.66
C TYR A 422 -9.63 5.87 33.10
N ALA A 423 -9.40 6.80 32.16
CA ALA A 423 -9.37 8.23 32.43
C ALA A 423 -10.73 8.74 32.95
N VAL A 424 -11.83 8.47 32.24
CA VAL A 424 -13.17 8.92 32.64
C VAL A 424 -13.61 8.30 33.97
N SER A 425 -13.37 7.01 34.15
CA SER A 425 -13.73 6.29 35.37
C SER A 425 -13.01 6.86 36.59
N THR A 426 -11.72 7.16 36.45
CA THR A 426 -10.90 7.68 37.54
C THR A 426 -11.22 9.15 37.84
N LEU A 427 -11.31 10.00 36.80
CA LEU A 427 -11.46 11.44 36.97
C LEU A 427 -12.89 11.87 37.35
N LEU A 428 -13.91 11.19 36.82
CA LEU A 428 -15.31 11.61 36.98
C LEU A 428 -16.13 10.72 37.93
N MET A 429 -15.77 9.44 38.06
CA MET A 429 -16.59 8.46 38.78
C MET A 429 -15.89 7.82 39.98
N ASN A 430 -14.62 8.19 40.22
CA ASN A 430 -13.74 7.61 41.25
C ASN A 430 -13.69 6.06 41.25
N CYS A 431 -13.85 5.43 40.10
CA CYS A 431 -13.79 3.98 39.92
C CYS A 431 -12.67 3.58 38.95
N TRP A 432 -12.32 2.29 38.90
CA TRP A 432 -11.23 1.82 38.03
C TRP A 432 -11.65 1.69 36.58
N PHE A 433 -12.87 1.22 36.34
CA PHE A 433 -13.36 0.96 35.00
C PHE A 433 -14.88 0.98 34.94
N TYR A 434 -15.43 1.84 34.10
CA TYR A 434 -16.87 1.98 33.88
C TYR A 434 -17.27 1.39 32.53
N TRP A 435 -17.71 0.13 32.56
CA TRP A 435 -18.09 -0.65 31.37
C TRP A 435 -19.07 0.05 30.42
N PRO A 436 -20.11 0.80 30.88
CA PRO A 436 -20.99 1.50 29.96
C PRO A 436 -20.28 2.53 29.07
N PHE A 437 -19.25 3.22 29.59
CA PHE A 437 -18.47 4.15 28.76
C PHE A 437 -17.61 3.41 27.73
N PHE A 438 -16.98 2.29 28.13
CA PHE A 438 -16.23 1.45 27.18
C PHE A 438 -17.14 0.91 26.07
N ALA A 439 -18.33 0.42 26.42
CA ALA A 439 -19.32 -0.05 25.45
C ALA A 439 -19.75 1.08 24.50
N MET A 440 -20.03 2.27 25.03
CA MET A 440 -20.33 3.46 24.20
C MET A 440 -19.18 3.78 23.23
N HIS A 441 -17.93 3.81 23.71
CA HIS A 441 -16.76 4.03 22.87
C HIS A 441 -16.70 3.01 21.72
N MET A 442 -16.81 1.72 22.03
CA MET A 442 -16.76 0.65 21.03
C MET A 442 -17.89 0.76 20.01
N LEU A 443 -19.11 1.13 20.46
CA LEU A 443 -20.25 1.34 19.58
C LEU A 443 -20.03 2.51 18.62
N VAL A 444 -19.52 3.65 19.11
CA VAL A 444 -19.22 4.82 18.27
C VAL A 444 -18.09 4.50 17.27
N TRP A 445 -17.04 3.81 17.73
CA TRP A 445 -15.92 3.42 16.86
C TRP A 445 -16.39 2.48 15.75
N MET A 446 -17.16 1.44 16.10
CA MET A 446 -17.78 0.52 15.14
C MET A 446 -18.70 1.25 14.15
N ALA A 447 -19.54 2.17 14.63
CA ALA A 447 -20.45 2.92 13.78
C ALA A 447 -19.70 3.80 12.77
N THR A 448 -18.64 4.49 13.20
CA THR A 448 -17.83 5.30 12.29
C THR A 448 -17.04 4.44 11.31
N ASP A 449 -16.51 3.29 11.74
CA ASP A 449 -15.86 2.31 10.87
C ASP A 449 -16.82 1.77 9.80
N TYR A 450 -18.07 1.48 10.18
CA TYR A 450 -19.09 1.02 9.24
C TYR A 450 -19.44 2.10 8.20
N VAL A 451 -19.63 3.35 8.64
CA VAL A 451 -19.94 4.47 7.73
C VAL A 451 -18.79 4.76 6.77
N GLN A 452 -17.53 4.79 7.23
CA GLN A 452 -16.39 5.01 6.33
C GLN A 452 -16.21 3.85 5.35
N TYR A 453 -16.38 2.60 5.80
CA TYR A 453 -16.26 1.41 4.96
C TYR A 453 -17.23 1.53 3.78
N HIS A 454 -18.51 1.82 4.04
CA HIS A 454 -19.51 1.97 2.99
C HIS A 454 -19.34 3.25 2.16
N THR A 455 -18.75 4.31 2.71
CA THR A 455 -18.38 5.50 1.94
C THR A 455 -17.34 5.16 0.87
N LEU A 456 -16.28 4.44 1.26
CA LEU A 456 -15.22 4.01 0.35
C LEU A 456 -15.73 2.96 -0.65
N VAL A 457 -16.56 2.01 -0.22
CA VAL A 457 -17.23 1.07 -1.13
C VAL A 457 -18.07 1.82 -2.17
N ARG A 458 -18.84 2.83 -1.76
CA ARG A 458 -19.60 3.67 -2.70
C ARG A 458 -18.71 4.47 -3.63
N ASN A 459 -17.49 4.85 -3.23
CA ASN A 459 -16.52 5.53 -4.09
C ASN A 459 -16.02 4.61 -5.22
N ILE A 460 -15.67 3.38 -4.87
CA ILE A 460 -15.12 2.41 -5.83
C ILE A 460 -16.18 1.84 -6.77
N THR A 461 -17.46 1.78 -6.39
CA THR A 461 -18.53 1.27 -7.26
C THR A 461 -19.18 2.33 -8.14
N GLN A 462 -18.71 3.58 -8.12
CA GLN A 462 -19.31 4.62 -8.96
C GLN A 462 -19.11 4.26 -10.43
N PRO A 463 -20.14 4.46 -11.28
CA PRO A 463 -20.00 4.25 -12.70
C PRO A 463 -18.87 5.13 -13.23
N ALA A 464 -17.84 4.49 -13.76
CA ALA A 464 -16.86 5.13 -14.61
C ALA A 464 -16.73 4.29 -15.88
N GLN A 465 -16.37 4.95 -16.97
CA GLN A 465 -16.02 4.22 -18.19
C GLN A 465 -14.84 3.29 -17.88
N GLY A 466 -14.84 2.08 -18.44
CA GLY A 466 -13.74 1.13 -18.27
C GLY A 466 -13.64 0.45 -16.89
N VAL A 467 -14.67 0.49 -16.04
CA VAL A 467 -14.64 -0.27 -14.77
C VAL A 467 -14.64 -1.79 -15.05
N PRO A 468 -13.63 -2.53 -14.54
CA PRO A 468 -13.50 -3.96 -14.81
C PRO A 468 -14.62 -4.76 -14.15
N GLN A 469 -14.90 -5.95 -14.68
CA GLN A 469 -16.03 -6.78 -14.27
C GLN A 469 -15.98 -7.16 -12.79
N TRP A 470 -14.82 -7.56 -12.28
CA TRP A 470 -14.60 -7.88 -10.87
C TRP A 470 -14.88 -6.71 -9.91
N LEU A 471 -14.85 -5.46 -10.39
CA LEU A 471 -15.19 -4.27 -9.61
C LEU A 471 -16.70 -3.92 -9.66
N ARG A 472 -17.47 -4.53 -10.58
CA ARG A 472 -18.92 -4.30 -10.70
C ARG A 472 -19.74 -5.08 -9.67
N ARG A 473 -19.27 -6.27 -9.29
CA ARG A 473 -19.87 -7.12 -8.26
C ARG A 473 -18.84 -7.46 -7.19
N ILE A 474 -18.66 -6.53 -6.25
CA ILE A 474 -17.67 -6.69 -5.19
C ILE A 474 -18.33 -7.23 -3.92
N PRO A 475 -17.72 -8.21 -3.23
CA PRO A 475 -18.26 -8.76 -1.99
C PRO A 475 -18.62 -7.71 -0.92
N PRO A 476 -17.91 -6.58 -0.76
CA PRO A 476 -18.31 -5.50 0.14
C PRO A 476 -19.71 -4.91 -0.07
N VAL A 477 -20.21 -4.90 -1.31
CA VAL A 477 -21.55 -4.36 -1.63
C VAL A 477 -22.65 -5.29 -1.13
N GLU A 478 -22.41 -6.59 -1.22
CA GLU A 478 -23.39 -7.63 -0.88
C GLU A 478 -23.22 -8.14 0.56
N ARG A 479 -22.18 -7.68 1.28
CA ARG A 479 -21.87 -8.14 2.63
C ARG A 479 -22.92 -7.64 3.62
N PRO A 480 -23.68 -8.53 4.29
CA PRO A 480 -24.62 -8.11 5.33
C PRO A 480 -23.86 -7.59 6.55
N PHE A 481 -24.53 -6.76 7.36
CA PHE A 481 -23.96 -6.15 8.58
C PHE A 481 -23.27 -7.19 9.49
N TRP A 482 -23.90 -8.33 9.75
CA TRP A 482 -23.31 -9.37 10.60
C TRP A 482 -22.05 -10.02 10.01
N GLY A 483 -21.99 -10.13 8.67
CA GLY A 483 -20.80 -10.60 7.97
C GLY A 483 -19.65 -9.60 8.10
N TRP A 484 -19.96 -8.31 7.96
CA TRP A 484 -19.01 -7.22 8.18
C TRP A 484 -18.53 -7.17 9.63
N LEU A 485 -19.46 -7.22 10.60
CA LEU A 485 -19.18 -7.12 12.03
C LEU A 485 -18.25 -8.23 12.50
N ARG A 486 -18.45 -9.47 12.03
CA ARG A 486 -17.58 -10.60 12.37
C ARG A 486 -16.13 -10.35 11.94
N ILE A 487 -15.93 -9.86 10.72
CA ILE A 487 -14.58 -9.59 10.18
C ILE A 487 -13.97 -8.38 10.88
N TRP A 488 -14.77 -7.33 11.13
CA TRP A 488 -14.36 -6.15 11.86
C TRP A 488 -13.89 -6.49 13.28
N ALA A 489 -14.70 -7.23 14.04
CA ALA A 489 -14.35 -7.64 15.41
C ALA A 489 -13.10 -8.53 15.44
N MET A 490 -12.96 -9.45 14.48
CA MET A 490 -11.77 -10.28 14.36
C MET A 490 -10.52 -9.43 14.09
N ARG A 491 -10.61 -8.41 13.22
CA ARG A 491 -9.51 -7.48 12.95
C ARG A 491 -9.10 -6.71 14.20
N GLU A 492 -10.06 -6.15 14.93
CA GLU A 492 -9.81 -5.39 16.18
C GLU A 492 -9.12 -6.27 17.24
N VAL A 493 -9.57 -7.51 17.42
CA VAL A 493 -8.96 -8.45 18.38
C VAL A 493 -7.54 -8.85 17.97
N LEU A 494 -7.28 -9.04 16.66
CA LEU A 494 -5.96 -9.44 16.17
C LEU A 494 -4.92 -8.30 16.19
N ALA A 495 -5.33 -7.05 16.28
CA ALA A 495 -4.43 -5.91 16.13
C ALA A 495 -3.31 -5.88 17.18
N LEU A 496 -3.64 -6.05 18.47
CA LEU A 496 -2.64 -6.06 19.54
C LEU A 496 -1.71 -7.29 19.47
N PRO A 497 -2.20 -8.55 19.34
CA PRO A 497 -1.32 -9.71 19.17
C PRO A 497 -0.35 -9.57 18.00
N ILE A 498 -0.83 -9.09 16.85
CA ILE A 498 0.02 -8.83 15.68
C ILE A 498 1.14 -7.83 16.02
N TRP A 499 0.80 -6.74 16.71
CA TRP A 499 1.79 -5.74 17.11
C TRP A 499 2.83 -6.32 18.08
N VAL A 500 2.40 -7.08 19.10
CA VAL A 500 3.33 -7.71 20.06
C VAL A 500 4.29 -8.67 19.34
N THR A 501 3.76 -9.54 18.46
CA THR A 501 4.59 -10.47 17.67
C THR A 501 5.57 -9.75 16.75
N ALA A 502 5.19 -8.58 16.21
CA ALA A 502 6.08 -7.76 15.40
C ALA A 502 7.19 -7.12 16.24
N MET A 503 6.86 -6.56 17.41
CA MET A 503 7.82 -5.87 18.26
C MET A 503 8.86 -6.80 18.88
N MET A 504 8.47 -8.03 19.22
CA MET A 504 9.38 -9.06 19.75
C MET A 504 10.35 -9.62 18.68
N GLY A 505 9.99 -9.53 17.40
CA GLY A 505 10.81 -10.04 16.30
C GLY A 505 11.73 -8.99 15.66
N HIS A 506 12.74 -9.48 14.95
CA HIS A 506 13.71 -8.65 14.21
C HIS A 506 13.91 -9.09 12.75
N GLU A 507 13.58 -10.33 12.44
CA GLU A 507 13.75 -10.91 11.11
C GLU A 507 12.50 -10.69 10.25
N ILE A 508 12.72 -10.51 8.95
CA ILE A 508 11.67 -10.24 7.97
C ILE A 508 11.87 -11.22 6.82
N ASP A 509 10.88 -12.06 6.55
CA ASP A 509 10.87 -12.85 5.33
C ASP A 509 10.41 -11.97 4.16
N TRP A 510 11.27 -11.83 3.15
CA TRP A 510 11.01 -11.09 1.93
C TRP A 510 11.30 -11.97 0.71
N ARG A 511 10.24 -12.31 -0.04
CA ARG A 511 10.28 -13.23 -1.19
C ARG A 511 10.94 -14.60 -0.87
N GLY A 512 10.65 -15.16 0.30
CA GLY A 512 11.12 -16.47 0.73
C GLY A 512 12.55 -16.49 1.26
N LYS A 513 13.14 -15.31 1.49
CA LYS A 513 14.49 -15.14 2.03
C LYS A 513 14.43 -14.35 3.34
N PRO A 514 15.14 -14.79 4.39
CA PRO A 514 15.20 -14.04 5.64
C PRO A 514 16.11 -12.81 5.49
N PHE A 515 15.62 -11.66 5.95
CA PHE A 515 16.36 -10.41 6.00
C PHE A 515 16.36 -9.83 7.41
N LYS A 516 17.41 -9.07 7.72
CA LYS A 516 17.51 -8.20 8.89
C LYS A 516 17.61 -6.74 8.44
N ILE A 517 16.87 -5.86 9.12
CA ILE A 517 16.99 -4.42 8.91
C ILE A 517 18.04 -3.86 9.87
N LYS A 518 19.03 -3.15 9.32
CA LYS A 518 20.10 -2.46 10.06
C LYS A 518 19.57 -1.15 10.66
N GLN A 519 20.34 -0.59 11.59
CA GLN A 519 19.99 0.70 12.22
C GLN A 519 19.93 1.87 11.22
N ASP A 520 20.66 1.76 10.11
CA ASP A 520 20.63 2.73 9.00
C ASP A 520 19.51 2.46 7.98
N LEU A 521 18.56 1.59 8.34
CA LEU A 521 17.38 1.17 7.56
C LEU A 521 17.68 0.30 6.34
N THR A 522 18.95 0.01 6.06
CA THR A 522 19.32 -0.91 4.98
C THR A 522 18.95 -2.34 5.33
N ALA A 523 18.63 -3.15 4.31
CA ALA A 523 18.37 -4.57 4.49
C ALA A 523 19.62 -5.41 4.18
N GLU A 524 19.79 -6.47 4.96
CA GLU A 524 20.83 -7.47 4.80
C GLU A 524 20.18 -8.86 4.81
N GLU A 525 20.49 -9.68 3.81
CA GLU A 525 20.05 -11.08 3.74
C GLU A 525 20.80 -11.88 4.82
N LEU A 526 20.09 -12.77 5.53
CA LEU A 526 20.63 -13.59 6.63
C LEU A 526 21.20 -14.93 6.18
#